data_AF-A0A3Q3G1E4-F1
#
_entry.id   AF-A0A3Q3G1E4-F1
#
_cell.length_a   1.000
_cell.length_b   1.000
_cell.length_c   1.000
_cell.angle_alpha   90.00
_cell.angle_beta   90.00
_cell.angle_gamma   90.00
#
_symmetry.space_group_name_H-M   'P 1'
#
loop_
_entity.id
_entity.type
_entity.pdbx_description
1 polymer ?
#
loop_
_entity_poly.entity_id
_entity_poly.type
_entity_poly.pdbx_seq_one_letter_code
_entity_poly.pdbx_strand_id
1 'polypeptide(L)' 'MPILVLKLGDSVIPYHEDFKMYITTKLPNPHYTPEVSTNVTLINFTLSPRYAFSDKS' A
#
# COMPACT_ATOMS: atom_id res chain seq x y z
N MET A 1 24.19 -9.71 -16.66
CA MET A 1 22.84 -9.43 -16.10
C MET A 1 22.76 -7.94 -15.82
N PRO A 2 21.69 -7.23 -16.21
CA PRO A 2 21.55 -5.82 -15.90
C PRO A 2 21.39 -5.63 -14.38
N ILE A 3 22.03 -4.60 -13.83
CA ILE A 3 21.85 -4.20 -12.43
C ILE A 3 20.56 -3.39 -12.35
N LEU A 4 19.60 -3.83 -11.55
CA LEU A 4 18.39 -3.05 -11.28
C LEU A 4 18.70 -1.94 -10.29
N VAL A 5 18.23 -0.73 -10.58
CA VAL A 5 18.43 0.46 -9.74
C VAL A 5 17.10 1.17 -9.54
N LEU A 6 16.94 1.80 -8.38
CA LEU A 6 15.81 2.68 -8.08
C LEU A 6 16.30 4.13 -8.09
N LYS A 7 15.58 5.01 -8.79
CA LYS A 7 15.78 6.46 -8.69
C LYS A 7 14.82 7.01 -7.63
N LEU A 8 15.36 7.54 -6.54
CA LEU A 8 14.61 8.14 -5.44
C LEU A 8 15.01 9.61 -5.32
N GLY A 9 14.17 10.52 -5.81
CA GLY A 9 14.52 11.92 -5.99
C GLY A 9 15.76 12.05 -6.90
N ASP A 10 16.82 12.66 -6.37
CA ASP A 10 18.10 12.82 -7.08
C ASP A 10 19.08 11.66 -6.84
N SER A 11 18.75 10.72 -5.95
CA SER A 11 19.60 9.57 -5.63
C SER A 11 19.30 8.37 -6.54
N VAL A 12 20.35 7.67 -6.95
CA VAL A 12 20.26 6.36 -7.63
C VAL A 12 20.81 5.30 -6.70
N ILE A 13 19.98 4.35 -6.32
CA ILE A 13 20.34 3.30 -5.35
C ILE A 13 20.20 1.91 -5.97
N PRO A 14 21.08 0.94 -5.66
CA PRO A 14 20.92 -0.45 -6.10
C PRO A 14 19.61 -1.04 -5.58
N TYR A 15 18.88 -1.73 -6.45
CA TYR A 15 17.65 -2.41 -6.07
C TYR A 15 17.95 -3.88 -5.73
N HIS A 16 17.49 -4.33 -4.56
CA HIS A 16 17.59 -5.73 -4.15
C HIS A 16 16.31 -6.47 -4.57
N GLU A 17 16.44 -7.62 -5.25
CA GLU A 17 15.28 -8.35 -5.81
C GLU A 17 14.28 -8.83 -4.73
N ASP A 18 14.78 -9.15 -3.53
CA ASP A 18 13.94 -9.53 -2.38
C ASP A 18 13.29 -8.36 -1.64
N PHE A 19 13.59 -7.10 -2.01
CA PHE A 19 12.98 -5.95 -1.36
C PHE A 19 11.46 -5.93 -1.59
N LYS A 20 10.70 -5.68 -0.53
CA LYS A 20 9.25 -5.47 -0.55
C LYS A 20 8.91 -4.20 0.22
N MET A 21 8.14 -3.32 -0.41
CA MET A 21 7.71 -2.05 0.19
C MET A 21 6.25 -2.17 0.63
N TYR A 22 6.00 -1.87 1.91
CA TYR A 22 4.66 -1.78 2.48
C TYR A 22 4.46 -0.39 3.08
N ILE A 23 3.31 0.23 2.82
CA ILE A 23 2.90 1.50 3.43
C ILE A 23 1.60 1.25 4.17
N THR A 24 1.52 1.75 5.41
CA THR A 24 0.30 1.70 6.23
C THR A 24 -0.13 3.10 6.62
N THR A 25 -1.44 3.34 6.67
CA THR A 25 -2.04 4.58 7.18
C THR A 25 -3.11 4.27 8.21
N LYS A 26 -3.38 5.21 9.12
CA LYS A 26 -4.50 5.14 10.07
C LYS A 26 -5.82 5.64 9.49
N LEU A 27 -5.82 6.18 8.26
CA LEU A 27 -7.02 6.70 7.62
C LEU A 27 -8.00 5.54 7.34
N PRO A 28 -9.18 5.51 7.98
CA PRO A 28 -10.19 4.50 7.68
C PRO A 28 -10.78 4.73 6.28
N ASN A 29 -11.02 3.66 5.55
CA ASN A 29 -11.62 3.64 4.21
C ASN A 29 -11.10 4.75 3.27
N PRO A 30 -9.78 4.79 2.98
CA PRO A 30 -9.20 5.86 2.18
C PRO A 30 -9.69 5.76 0.73
N HIS A 31 -10.12 6.89 0.17
CA HIS A 31 -10.48 6.98 -1.24
C HIS A 31 -9.28 7.48 -2.04
N TYR A 32 -8.59 6.56 -2.70
CA TYR A 32 -7.48 6.88 -3.59
C TYR A 32 -7.97 7.04 -5.03
N THR A 33 -7.25 7.83 -5.82
CA THR A 33 -7.56 7.98 -7.25
C THR A 33 -7.39 6.65 -7.99
N PRO A 34 -8.01 6.49 -9.18
CA PRO A 34 -7.80 5.32 -10.02
C PRO A 34 -6.33 5.09 -10.34
N GLU A 35 -5.58 6.17 -10.62
CA GLU A 35 -4.14 6.13 -10.90
C GLU A 35 -3.33 5.45 -9.79
N VAL A 36 -3.60 5.80 -8.51
CA VAL A 36 -2.95 5.14 -7.39
C VAL A 36 -3.41 3.69 -7.28
N SER A 37 -4.71 3.46 -7.40
CA SER A 37 -5.32 2.13 -7.24
C SER A 37 -4.89 1.12 -8.29
N THR A 38 -4.46 1.57 -9.48
CA THR A 38 -3.90 0.69 -10.53
C THR A 38 -2.43 0.36 -10.33
N ASN A 39 -1.70 1.20 -9.59
CA ASN A 39 -0.25 1.07 -9.40
C ASN A 39 0.15 0.28 -8.15
N VAL A 40 -0.78 0.11 -7.20
CA VAL A 40 -0.52 -0.58 -5.92
C VAL A 40 -1.63 -1.58 -5.61
N THR A 41 -1.29 -2.58 -4.80
CA THR A 41 -2.32 -3.43 -4.17
C THR A 41 -2.84 -2.73 -2.91
N LEU A 42 -4.07 -2.24 -2.95
CA LEU A 42 -4.72 -1.61 -1.80
C LEU A 42 -5.43 -2.66 -0.93
N ILE A 43 -5.11 -2.69 0.36
CA ILE A 43 -5.79 -3.56 1.34
C ILE A 43 -6.51 -2.67 2.36
N ASN A 44 -7.84 -2.83 2.45
CA ASN A 44 -8.66 -2.09 3.41
C ASN A 44 -8.98 -2.95 4.63
N PHE A 45 -8.34 -2.65 5.76
CA PHE A 45 -8.57 -3.34 7.04
C PHE A 45 -9.68 -2.68 7.89
N THR A 46 -10.41 -1.70 7.34
CA THR A 46 -11.47 -1.03 8.10
C THR A 46 -12.66 -1.96 8.27
N LEU A 47 -13.06 -2.23 9.52
CA LEU A 47 -14.28 -2.96 9.80
C LEU A 47 -15.49 -2.14 9.36
N SER A 48 -16.39 -2.75 8.58
CA SER A 48 -17.68 -2.13 8.32
C SER A 48 -18.48 -2.05 9.62
N PRO A 49 -19.10 -0.90 9.95
CA PRO A 49 -19.94 -0.76 11.15
C PRO A 49 -20.99 -1.86 11.27
N ARG A 50 -21.53 -2.35 10.14
CA ARG A 50 -22.52 -3.46 10.13
C ARG A 50 -22.00 -4.73 10.81
N TYR A 51 -20.73 -5.07 10.66
CA TYR A 51 -20.13 -6.25 11.29
C TYR A 51 -19.66 -5.97 12.73
N ALA A 52 -19.35 -4.71 13.07
CA ALA A 52 -18.97 -4.35 14.43
C ALA A 52 -20.16 -4.40 15.41
N PHE A 53 -21.38 -4.16 14.94
CA PHE A 53 -22.58 -4.24 15.77
C PHE A 53 -23.22 -5.63 15.82
N SER A 54 -22.90 -6.54 14.90
CA SER A 54 -23.41 -7.92 14.91
C SER A 54 -22.75 -8.81 15.95
N ASP A 55 -21.57 -8.46 16.45
CA ASP A 55 -20.82 -9.22 17.46
C ASP A 55 -21.10 -8.73 18.90
N LYS A 56 -22.11 -7.87 19.07
CA LYS A 56 -22.53 -7.32 20.38
C LYS A 56 -23.94 -7.72 20.81
N SER A 57 -24.56 -8.68 20.13
CA SER A 57 -25.90 -9.21 20.44
C SER A 57 -25.84 -10.63 20.96
#